data_AF-A0A524LFL1-F1
#
_entry.id   AF-A0A524LFL1-F1
#
_cell.length_a   1.000
_cell.length_b   1.000
_cell.length_c   1.000
_cell.angle_alpha   90.00
_cell.angle_beta   90.00
_cell.angle_gamma   90.00
#
_symmetry.space_group_name_H-M   'P 1'
#
loop_
_entity.id
_entity.type
_entity.pdbx_description
1 polymer ?
#
loop_
_entity_poly.entity_id
_entity_poly.type
_entity_poly.pdbx_seq_one_letter_code
_entity_poly.pdbx_strand_id
1 'polypeptide(L)' 'MEALEEEIKQLIIAALVLEDVTAAEIEPDAALFVEGLGLDSIDALELAMALEERYGVKIGDDPEQNR' A
#
# COMPACT_ATOMS: atom_id res chain seq x y z
N MET A 1 1.50 -11.59 -13.99
CA MET A 1 1.28 -10.29 -13.31
C MET A 1 0.55 -10.48 -11.99
N GLU A 2 -0.47 -11.36 -11.94
CA GLU A 2 -1.19 -11.74 -10.71
C GLU A 2 -0.30 -12.04 -9.49
N ALA A 3 0.88 -12.65 -9.67
CA ALA A 3 1.78 -12.96 -8.56
C ALA A 3 2.33 -11.73 -7.82
N LEU A 4 2.69 -10.65 -8.54
CA LEU A 4 3.17 -9.43 -7.90
C LEU A 4 2.01 -8.67 -7.24
N GLU A 5 0.85 -8.65 -7.89
CA GLU A 5 -0.34 -8.02 -7.34
C GLU A 5 -0.75 -8.68 -6.02
N GLU A 6 -0.83 -10.02 -5.98
CA GLU A 6 -1.10 -10.77 -4.76
C GLU A 6 -0.04 -10.49 -3.69
N GLU A 7 1.24 -10.43 -4.07
CA GLU A 7 2.32 -10.10 -3.13
C GLU A 7 2.15 -8.70 -2.50
N ILE A 8 1.76 -7.70 -3.30
CA ILE A 8 1.51 -6.34 -2.82
C ILE A 8 0.28 -6.31 -1.91
N LYS A 9 -0.80 -7.02 -2.25
CA LYS A 9 -1.99 -7.13 -1.39
C LYS A 9 -1.66 -7.74 -0.03
N GLN A 10 -0.86 -8.81 -0.02
CA GLN A 10 -0.37 -9.42 1.22
C GLN A 10 0.55 -8.49 2.00
N LEU A 11 1.38 -7.70 1.33
CA LEU A 11 2.21 -6.68 1.99
C LEU A 11 1.34 -5.62 2.68
N ILE A 12 0.30 -5.11 2.01
CA ILE A 12 -0.61 -4.11 2.57
C ILE A 12 -1.25 -4.64 3.86
N ILE A 13 -1.80 -5.86 3.83
CA ILE A 13 -2.43 -6.50 5.00
C ILE A 13 -1.43 -6.67 6.14
N ALA A 14 -0.21 -7.14 5.84
CA ALA A 14 0.81 -7.38 6.84
C ALA A 14 1.38 -6.09 7.44
N ALA A 15 1.60 -5.07 6.62
CA ALA A 15 2.15 -3.78 7.06
C ALA A 15 1.17 -3.01 7.95
N LEU A 16 -0.13 -3.07 7.61
CA LEU A 16 -1.18 -2.27 8.26
C LEU A 16 -2.01 -3.08 9.26
N VAL A 17 -1.63 -4.34 9.52
CA VAL A 17 -2.27 -5.24 10.49
C VAL A 17 -3.80 -5.32 10.26
N LEU A 18 -4.20 -5.50 9.00
CA LEU A 18 -5.62 -5.59 8.64
C LEU A 18 -6.16 -6.98 8.98
N GLU A 19 -6.57 -7.18 10.23
CA GLU A 19 -6.99 -8.50 10.75
C GLU A 19 -8.24 -9.08 10.06
N ASP A 20 -9.12 -8.21 9.57
CA ASP A 20 -10.41 -8.57 8.95
C ASP A 20 -10.42 -8.40 7.42
N VAL A 21 -9.25 -8.20 6.79
CA VAL A 21 -9.14 -8.01 5.33
C VAL A 21 -8.28 -9.12 4.72
N THR A 22 -8.80 -9.74 3.68
CA THR A 22 -8.07 -10.71 2.86
C THR A 22 -7.61 -10.09 1.55
N ALA A 23 -6.55 -10.63 0.95
CA ALA A 23 -6.04 -10.11 -0.32
C ALA A 23 -7.09 -10.15 -1.44
N ALA A 24 -7.99 -11.13 -1.42
CA ALA A 24 -9.08 -11.24 -2.39
C ALA A 24 -10.12 -10.12 -2.29
N GLU A 25 -10.20 -9.42 -1.15
CA GLU A 25 -11.12 -8.30 -0.93
C GLU A 25 -10.51 -6.95 -1.32
N ILE A 26 -9.20 -6.93 -1.61
CA ILE A 26 -8.51 -5.74 -2.09
C ILE A 26 -8.62 -5.70 -3.62
N GLU A 27 -9.49 -4.82 -4.11
CA GLU A 27 -9.61 -4.53 -5.54
C GLU A 27 -8.40 -3.71 -6.02
N PRO A 28 -7.70 -4.11 -7.10
CA PRO A 28 -6.46 -3.46 -7.53
C PRO A 28 -6.65 -2.01 -7.99
N ASP A 29 -7.84 -1.68 -8.49
CA ASP A 29 -8.19 -0.34 -8.98
C ASP A 29 -8.91 0.51 -7.92
N ALA A 30 -9.17 -0.03 -6.73
CA ALA A 30 -9.82 0.70 -5.66
C ALA A 30 -8.85 1.65 -4.95
N ALA A 31 -9.38 2.77 -4.45
CA ALA A 31 -8.60 3.68 -3.62
C ALA A 31 -8.16 2.98 -2.33
N LEU A 32 -6.88 3.04 -1.98
CA LEU A 32 -6.42 2.49 -0.69
C LEU A 32 -6.77 3.42 0.48
N PHE A 33 -6.70 4.72 0.26
CA PHE A 33 -6.90 5.74 1.30
C PHE A 33 -8.32 6.31 1.26
N VAL A 34 -8.79 6.77 2.42
CA VAL A 34 -10.07 7.49 2.62
C VAL A 34 -11.32 6.67 2.26
N GLU A 35 -11.62 6.44 0.98
CA GLU A 35 -12.89 5.84 0.53
C GLU A 35 -12.84 4.31 0.36
N GLY A 36 -11.67 3.69 0.17
CA GLY A 36 -11.58 2.22 0.06
C GLY A 36 -11.20 1.55 1.37
N LEU A 37 -9.92 1.18 1.57
CA LEU A 37 -9.51 0.53 2.83
C LEU A 37 -9.57 1.47 4.06
N GLY A 38 -9.96 2.72 3.88
CA GLY A 38 -10.14 3.68 4.97
C GLY A 38 -8.84 4.11 5.65
N LEU A 39 -7.70 3.90 4.97
CA LEU A 39 -6.37 4.19 5.50
C LEU A 39 -6.14 5.69 5.67
N ASP A 40 -5.39 6.04 6.70
CA ASP A 40 -5.01 7.42 7.02
C ASP A 40 -3.55 7.75 6.64
N SER A 41 -3.08 8.94 7.05
CA SER A 41 -1.72 9.41 6.74
C SER A 41 -0.61 8.64 7.46
N ILE A 42 -0.90 8.01 8.60
CA ILE A 42 0.04 7.19 9.36
C ILE A 42 0.21 5.86 8.63
N ASP A 43 -0.90 5.24 8.22
CA ASP A 43 -0.89 4.01 7.42
C ASP A 43 -0.12 4.19 6.11
N ALA A 44 -0.29 5.35 5.45
CA ALA A 44 0.45 5.68 4.23
C ALA A 44 1.97 5.65 4.44
N LEU A 45 2.43 6.17 5.58
CA LEU A 45 3.86 6.20 5.92
C LEU A 45 4.37 4.79 6.22
N GLU A 46 3.61 3.98 6.98
CA GLU A 46 3.98 2.60 7.30
C GLU A 46 4.07 1.74 6.03
N LEU A 47 3.09 1.85 5.13
CA LEU A 47 3.11 1.17 3.84
C LEU A 47 4.30 1.63 2.99
N ALA A 48 4.61 2.93 3.00
CA ALA A 48 5.76 3.46 2.26
C ALA A 48 7.10 2.88 2.76
N MET A 49 7.27 2.79 4.08
CA MET A 49 8.45 2.19 4.69
C MET A 49 8.56 0.69 4.38
N ALA A 50 7.45 -0.05 4.43
CA ALA A 50 7.41 -1.47 4.11
C ALA A 50 7.78 -1.75 2.64
N LEU A 51 7.34 -0.88 1.72
CA LEU A 51 7.73 -0.95 0.31
C LEU A 51 9.23 -0.64 0.12
N GLU A 52 9.76 0.37 0.80
CA GLU A 52 11.19 0.69 0.76
C GLU A 52 12.06 -0.47 1.28
N GLU A 53 11.68 -1.08 2.39
CA GLU A 53 12.42 -2.22 2.95
C GLU A 53 12.37 -3.46 2.05
N ARG A 54 11.19 -3.80 1.52
CA ARG A 54 11.00 -5.05 0.75
C ARG A 54 11.50 -4.96 -0.69
N TYR A 55 11.30 -3.82 -1.34
CA TYR A 55 11.60 -3.67 -2.77
C TYR A 55 12.70 -2.64 -3.06
N GLY A 56 13.21 -1.94 -2.05
CA GLY A 56 14.24 -0.90 -2.23
C GLY A 56 13.72 0.33 -2.96
N VAL A 57 12.39 0.51 -3.05
CA VAL A 57 11.76 1.68 -3.70
C VAL A 57 11.77 2.86 -2.74
N LYS A 58 12.22 4.02 -3.23
CA LYS A 58 12.13 5.26 -2.45
C LYS A 58 10.81 5.94 -2.72
N ILE A 59 10.02 6.11 -1.67
CA ILE A 59 8.76 6.86 -1.72
C ILE A 59 9.04 8.23 -1.11
N GLY A 60 9.10 9.25 -1.97
CA GLY A 60 9.49 10.61 -1.60
C GLY A 60 9.71 11.47 -2.84
N ASP A 61 9.66 12.80 -2.65
CA ASP A 61 9.52 13.80 -3.72
C ASP A 61 10.45 13.59 -4.92
N ASP A 62 9.82 13.27 -6.06
CA ASP A 62 10.23 13.84 -7.32
C ASP A 62 9.78 15.31 -7.31
N PRO A 63 10.69 16.30 -7.20
CA PRO A 63 10.32 17.71 -7.03
C PRO A 63 9.51 18.28 -8.20
N GLU A 64 9.35 17.53 -9.29
CA GLU A 64 8.53 17.90 -10.43
C GLU A 64 7.03 17.60 -10.26
N GLN A 65 6.62 16.76 -9.29
CA GLN A 65 5.20 16.37 -9.13
C GLN A 65 4.38 17.24 -8.16
N ASN A 66 5.02 18.11 -7.37
CA ASN A 66 4.35 19.09 -6.49
C ASN A 66 4.21 20.49 -7.12
N ARG A 67 4.07 20.58 -8.45
CA ARG A 67 3.89 21.84 -9.20
C ARG A 67 2.55 21.94 -9.90
#